data_AF-A0A383C271-F1
#
_entry.id   AF-A0A383C271-F1
#
_cell.length_a   1.000
_cell.length_b   1.000
_cell.length_c   1.000
_cell.angle_alpha   90.00
_cell.angle_beta   90.00
_cell.angle_gamma   90.00
#
_symmetry.space_group_name_H-M   'P 1'
#
loop_
_entity.id
_entity.type
_entity.pdbx_description
1 polymer ?
#
loop_
_entity_poly.entity_id
_entity_poly.type
_entity_poly.pdbx_seq_one_letter_code
_entity_poly.pdbx_strand_id
1 'polypeptide(L)'
;MPKLNKFKIHIQTGSEGIEEPARFCFNSHVLPLEELSGGTKPGETLEGGYDVNSVAHSMTLVGPEKGTWSLQKIKVDFECENTPPYSVEYPAVELDETTELNIWKDPPLPTFDV
;
A
#
# COMPACT_ATOMS: atom_id res chain seq x y z
N MET A 1 -10.31 -4.77 -15.20
CA MET A 1 -9.89 -4.44 -13.82
C MET A 1 -11.13 -4.53 -12.95
N PRO A 2 -11.12 -5.37 -11.90
CA PRO A 2 -12.24 -5.45 -10.97
C PRO A 2 -12.34 -4.14 -10.17
N LYS A 3 -13.54 -3.85 -9.64
CA LYS A 3 -13.73 -2.76 -8.69
C LYS A 3 -13.02 -3.10 -7.39
N LEU A 4 -12.17 -2.22 -6.89
CA LEU A 4 -11.56 -2.32 -5.57
C LEU A 4 -12.55 -1.80 -4.53
N ASN A 5 -13.01 -2.67 -3.64
CA ASN A 5 -13.92 -2.26 -2.57
C ASN A 5 -13.11 -1.61 -1.44
N LYS A 6 -12.07 -2.31 -0.96
CA LYS A 6 -11.15 -1.80 0.05
C LYS A 6 -9.79 -2.47 -0.03
N PHE A 7 -8.80 -1.85 0.57
CA PHE A 7 -7.49 -2.47 0.79
C PHE A 7 -6.99 -2.22 2.20
N LYS A 8 -6.13 -3.12 2.68
CA LYS A 8 -5.31 -2.92 3.87
C LYS A 8 -3.85 -3.01 3.50
N ILE A 9 -3.03 -2.17 4.11
CA ILE A 9 -1.59 -2.14 3.89
C ILE A 9 -0.87 -2.28 5.23
N HIS A 10 0.14 -3.13 5.23
CA HIS A 10 1.05 -3.35 6.34
C HIS A 10 2.44 -2.95 5.86
N ILE A 11 3.05 -1.99 6.54
CA ILE A 11 4.35 -1.43 6.22
C ILE A 11 5.27 -1.67 7.41
N GLN A 12 6.39 -2.33 7.17
CA GLN A 12 7.47 -2.45 8.14
C GLN A 12 8.60 -1.51 7.73
N THR A 13 8.90 -0.53 8.57
CA THR A 13 10.00 0.42 8.34
C THR A 13 11.34 -0.20 8.74
N GLY A 14 12.39 0.26 8.09
CA GLY A 14 13.78 -0.12 8.30
C GLY A 14 14.51 0.83 9.22
N SER A 15 15.79 1.08 8.94
CA SER A 15 16.63 1.98 9.72
C SER A 15 16.25 3.45 9.60
N GLU A 16 15.49 3.81 8.55
CA GLU A 16 15.03 5.16 8.28
C GLU A 16 13.50 5.16 8.22
N GLY A 17 12.90 5.92 9.12
CA GLY A 17 11.46 6.06 9.30
C GLY A 17 11.17 7.46 9.80
N ILE A 18 10.04 8.02 9.38
CA ILE A 18 9.63 9.40 9.63
C ILE A 18 8.19 9.38 10.10
N GLU A 19 7.93 10.02 11.24
CA GLU A 19 6.60 10.14 11.83
C GLU A 19 5.76 11.15 11.04
N GLU A 20 5.18 10.68 9.94
CA GLU A 20 4.29 11.41 9.04
C GLU A 20 3.11 10.50 8.65
N PRO A 21 1.90 11.07 8.38
CA PRO A 21 0.81 10.31 7.79
C PRO A 21 1.22 9.64 6.47
N ALA A 22 1.16 8.31 6.43
CA ALA A 22 1.32 7.55 5.20
C ALA A 22 0.18 7.84 4.23
N ARG A 23 0.53 8.07 2.96
CA ARG A 23 -0.38 8.47 1.90
C ARG A 23 -0.27 7.53 0.72
N PHE A 24 -1.36 7.41 0.00
CA PHE A 24 -1.42 6.68 -1.26
C PHE A 24 -2.03 7.58 -2.33
N CYS A 25 -1.62 7.39 -3.58
CA CYS A 25 -2.25 8.02 -4.73
C CYS A 25 -3.18 7.00 -5.38
N PHE A 26 -4.46 7.36 -5.54
CA PHE A 26 -5.45 6.55 -6.23
C PHE A 26 -6.03 7.35 -7.41
N ASN A 27 -5.84 6.85 -8.62
CA ASN A 27 -6.27 7.52 -9.86
C ASN A 27 -5.90 9.03 -9.90
N SER A 28 -4.65 9.35 -9.55
CA SER A 28 -4.11 10.72 -9.47
C SER A 28 -4.59 11.58 -8.29
N HIS A 29 -5.27 10.99 -7.30
CA HIS A 29 -5.65 11.66 -6.05
C HIS A 29 -4.84 11.14 -4.87
N VAL A 30 -4.05 12.01 -4.25
CA VAL A 30 -3.29 11.68 -3.03
C VAL A 30 -4.21 11.77 -1.81
N LEU A 31 -4.29 10.68 -1.07
CA LEU A 31 -5.14 10.52 0.11
C LEU A 31 -4.33 9.95 1.27
N PRO A 32 -4.60 10.36 2.52
CA PRO A 32 -4.03 9.71 3.70
C PRO A 32 -4.62 8.30 3.86
N LEU A 33 -3.82 7.39 4.41
CA LEU A 33 -4.33 6.12 4.91
C LEU A 33 -5.23 6.34 6.13
N GLU A 34 -6.26 5.51 6.23
CA GLU A 34 -7.21 5.49 7.35
C GLU A 34 -7.02 4.20 8.18
N GLU A 35 -7.78 4.09 9.28
CA GLU A 35 -7.72 2.94 10.21
C GLU A 35 -6.31 2.63 10.73
N LEU A 36 -5.53 3.68 11.01
CA LEU A 36 -4.11 3.57 11.35
C LEU A 36 -3.88 2.88 12.70
N SER A 37 -2.94 1.95 12.72
CA SER A 37 -2.40 1.31 13.92
C SER A 37 -0.87 1.21 13.80
N GLY A 38 -0.17 1.42 14.91
CA GLY A 38 1.30 1.43 14.95
C GLY A 38 1.90 2.76 14.50
N GLY A 39 3.03 2.72 13.80
CA GLY A 39 3.80 3.92 13.48
C GLY A 39 4.85 3.73 12.38
N THR A 40 5.44 4.85 11.99
CA THR A 40 6.36 4.97 10.85
C THR A 40 7.78 5.37 11.25
N LYS A 41 8.12 5.31 12.55
CA LYS A 41 9.51 5.52 13.01
C LYS A 41 10.41 4.35 12.63
N PRO A 42 11.74 4.46 12.74
CA PRO A 42 12.65 3.37 12.40
C PRO A 42 12.32 2.07 13.15
N GLY A 43 12.19 0.97 12.41
CA GLY A 43 11.90 -0.37 12.94
C GLY A 43 10.46 -0.60 13.42
N GLU A 44 9.56 0.36 13.20
CA GLU A 44 8.15 0.21 13.53
C GLU A 44 7.35 -0.49 12.42
N THR A 45 6.10 -0.79 12.73
CA THR A 45 5.14 -1.32 11.77
C THR A 45 3.91 -0.44 11.77
N LEU A 46 3.48 -0.04 10.58
CA LEU A 46 2.23 0.67 10.35
C LEU A 46 1.25 -0.29 9.68
N GLU A 47 0.04 -0.35 10.22
CA GLU A 47 -1.13 -0.91 9.54
C GLU A 47 -2.08 0.24 9.21
N GLY A 48 -2.69 0.17 8.03
CA GLY A 48 -3.71 1.12 7.61
C GLY A 48 -4.52 0.57 6.44
N GLY A 49 -5.45 1.36 5.93
CA GLY A 49 -6.27 0.95 4.80
C GLY A 49 -7.12 2.08 4.26
N TYR A 50 -8.00 1.73 3.32
CA TYR A 50 -8.98 2.66 2.78
C TYR A 50 -10.16 1.91 2.14
N ASP A 51 -11.37 2.43 2.35
CA ASP A 51 -12.59 2.00 1.65
C ASP A 51 -12.75 2.79 0.35
N VAL A 52 -12.35 2.19 -0.77
CA VAL A 52 -12.25 2.87 -2.08
C VAL A 52 -13.57 2.82 -2.85
N ASN A 53 -14.19 1.65 -2.94
CA ASN A 53 -15.40 1.38 -3.71
C ASN A 53 -15.37 1.89 -5.16
N SER A 54 -14.23 1.75 -5.86
CA SER A 54 -14.00 2.28 -7.21
C SER A 54 -13.07 1.40 -8.04
N VAL A 55 -12.97 1.66 -9.34
CA VAL A 55 -12.05 0.93 -10.24
C VAL A 55 -10.66 1.55 -10.14
N ALA A 56 -9.67 0.74 -9.78
CA ALA A 56 -8.28 1.16 -9.71
C ALA A 56 -7.65 1.15 -11.10
N HIS A 57 -7.31 2.33 -11.63
CA HIS A 57 -6.46 2.47 -12.81
C HIS A 57 -4.98 2.59 -12.41
N SER A 58 -4.72 3.27 -11.30
CA SER A 58 -3.40 3.40 -10.70
C SER A 58 -3.52 3.51 -9.19
N MET A 59 -2.70 2.77 -8.46
CA MET A 59 -2.55 2.94 -7.01
C MET A 59 -1.07 2.89 -6.63
N THR A 60 -0.58 3.95 -6.00
CA THR A 60 0.82 4.04 -5.55
C THR A 60 0.89 4.39 -4.06
N LEU A 61 1.86 3.83 -3.35
CA LEU A 61 2.28 4.31 -2.04
C LEU A 61 3.21 5.50 -2.28
N VAL A 62 2.89 6.65 -1.68
CA VAL A 62 3.66 7.88 -1.87
C VAL A 62 4.69 7.99 -0.75
N GLY A 63 5.90 8.44 -1.08
CA GLY A 63 6.92 8.76 -0.09
C GLY A 63 6.51 9.89 0.87
N PRO A 64 7.29 10.12 1.93
CA PRO A 64 7.04 11.20 2.89
C PRO A 64 7.19 12.59 2.24
N GLU A 65 6.59 13.64 2.80
CA GLU A 65 6.79 15.02 2.31
C GLU A 65 8.22 15.49 2.48
N LYS A 66 8.91 14.97 3.50
CA LYS A 66 10.30 15.31 3.80
C LYS A 66 11.09 14.09 4.20
N GLY A 67 12.30 13.96 3.66
CA GLY A 67 13.24 12.90 4.00
C GLY A 67 12.93 11.57 3.31
N THR A 68 13.31 10.47 3.96
CA THR A 68 13.31 9.12 3.35
C THR A 68 12.73 8.08 4.30
N TRP A 69 11.90 7.20 3.74
CA TRP A 69 11.43 5.96 4.34
C TRP A 69 12.15 4.78 3.72
N SER A 70 12.96 4.09 4.52
CA SER A 70 13.45 2.77 4.18
C SER A 70 12.37 1.76 4.59
N LEU A 71 11.71 1.13 3.62
CA LEU A 71 10.67 0.14 3.87
C LEU A 71 11.25 -1.24 3.68
N GLN A 72 11.22 -2.08 4.72
CA GLN A 72 11.76 -3.44 4.66
C GLN A 72 10.77 -4.44 4.05
N LYS A 73 9.50 -4.28 4.40
CA LYS A 73 8.44 -5.16 3.93
C LYS A 73 7.15 -4.38 3.78
N ILE A 74 6.45 -4.62 2.67
CA ILE A 74 5.11 -4.09 2.45
C ILE A 74 4.22 -5.26 2.04
N LYS A 75 3.07 -5.37 2.69
CA LYS A 75 2.01 -6.33 2.32
C LYS A 75 0.72 -5.57 2.11
N VAL A 76 0.10 -5.75 0.95
CA VAL A 76 -1.20 -5.15 0.64
C VAL A 76 -2.21 -6.25 0.45
N ASP A 77 -3.29 -6.18 1.21
CA ASP A 77 -4.44 -7.06 1.17
C ASP A 77 -5.57 -6.37 0.42
N PHE A 78 -6.02 -6.98 -0.66
CA PHE A 78 -7.03 -6.45 -1.57
C PHE A 78 -8.34 -7.19 -1.42
N GLU A 79 -9.44 -6.44 -1.34
CA GLU A 79 -10.79 -6.95 -1.49
C GLU A 79 -11.44 -6.32 -2.71
N CYS A 80 -11.47 -7.09 -3.79
CA CYS A 80 -12.05 -6.70 -5.07
C CYS A 80 -13.44 -7.32 -5.29
N GLU A 81 -14.28 -6.64 -6.04
CA GLU A 81 -15.59 -7.14 -6.43
C GLU A 81 -15.44 -8.41 -7.28
N ASN A 82 -16.28 -9.41 -7.01
CA ASN A 82 -16.32 -10.70 -7.71
C ASN A 82 -15.00 -11.48 -7.72
N THR A 83 -14.09 -11.20 -6.78
CA THR A 83 -12.79 -11.87 -6.64
C THR A 83 -12.56 -12.23 -5.18
N PRO A 84 -12.02 -13.43 -4.85
CA PRO A 84 -11.58 -13.73 -3.51
C PRO A 84 -10.53 -12.70 -3.03
N PRO A 85 -10.52 -12.34 -1.72
CA PRO A 85 -9.47 -11.51 -1.17
C PRO A 85 -8.08 -12.10 -1.44
N TYR A 86 -7.12 -11.24 -1.77
CA TYR A 86 -5.75 -11.67 -2.07
C TYR A 86 -4.73 -10.69 -1.50
N SER A 87 -3.52 -11.20 -1.27
CA SER A 87 -2.41 -10.46 -0.70
C SER A 87 -1.28 -10.33 -1.70
N VAL A 88 -0.61 -9.19 -1.71
CA VAL A 88 0.60 -8.94 -2.49
C VAL A 88 1.69 -8.44 -1.56
N GLU A 89 2.85 -9.09 -1.61
CA GLU A 89 4.04 -8.63 -0.93
C GLU A 89 4.96 -7.88 -1.91
N TYR A 90 5.60 -6.84 -1.41
CA TYR A 90 6.60 -6.06 -2.14
C TYR A 90 7.96 -6.17 -1.44
N PRO A 91 9.06 -6.17 -2.21
CA PRO A 91 10.40 -6.20 -1.66
C PRO A 91 10.70 -4.89 -0.92
N ALA A 92 11.84 -4.88 -0.22
CA ALA A 92 12.35 -3.67 0.41
C ALA A 92 12.55 -2.55 -0.64
N VAL A 93 12.14 -1.34 -0.28
CA VAL A 93 12.20 -0.16 -1.15
C VAL A 93 12.49 1.07 -0.30
N GLU A 94 13.19 2.04 -0.89
CA GLU A 94 13.37 3.35 -0.30
C GLU A 94 12.42 4.33 -1.00
N LEU A 95 11.66 5.08 -0.20
CA LEU A 95 10.77 6.13 -0.68
C LEU A 95 11.20 7.48 -0.12
N ASP A 96 11.51 8.42 -1.00
CA ASP A 96 11.70 9.84 -0.74
C ASP A 96 10.54 10.70 -1.27
N GLU A 97 10.68 12.02 -1.11
CA GLU A 97 9.74 13.08 -1.49
C GLU A 97 9.26 13.07 -2.95
N THR A 98 9.98 12.38 -3.84
CA THR A 98 9.73 12.35 -5.29
C THR A 98 9.37 10.96 -5.80
N THR A 99 9.42 9.96 -4.94
CA THR A 99 9.25 8.56 -5.33
C THR A 99 7.92 8.01 -4.88
N GLU A 100 7.41 7.09 -5.69
CA GLU A 100 6.18 6.37 -5.42
C GLU A 100 6.37 4.90 -5.77
N LEU A 101 5.84 4.00 -4.94
CA LEU A 101 5.80 2.58 -5.24
C LEU A 101 4.43 2.23 -5.82
N ASN A 102 4.38 1.65 -7.02
CA ASN A 102 3.14 1.06 -7.51
C ASN A 102 2.74 -0.15 -6.66
N ILE A 103 1.62 -0.01 -5.96
CA ILE A 103 1.07 -1.03 -5.07
C ILE A 103 -0.18 -1.69 -5.67
N TRP A 104 -0.64 -1.29 -6.86
CA TRP A 104 -1.73 -1.98 -7.54
C TRP A 104 -1.22 -3.20 -8.33
N LYS A 105 -1.77 -4.38 -8.06
CA LYS A 105 -1.63 -5.55 -8.92
C LYS A 105 -2.98 -6.20 -9.14
N ASP A 106 -3.23 -6.63 -10.36
CA ASP A 106 -4.40 -7.43 -10.69
C ASP A 106 -4.42 -8.73 -9.87
N PRO A 107 -5.61 -9.30 -9.60
CA PRO A 107 -5.73 -10.56 -8.90
C PRO A 107 -4.93 -11.67 -9.59
N PRO A 108 -4.33 -12.60 -8.82
CA PRO A 108 -3.68 -13.76 -9.42
C PRO A 108 -4.68 -14.55 -10.27
N LEU A 109 -4.21 -15.06 -11.40
CA LEU A 109 -5.04 -15.92 -12.24
C LEU A 109 -5.45 -17.17 -11.45
N PRO A 110 -6.69 -17.67 -11.61
CA PRO A 110 -7.10 -18.94 -11.04
C PRO A 110 -6.14 -20.03 -11.53
N THR A 111 -5.42 -20.66 -10.62
CA THR A 111 -4.66 -21.87 -10.95
C THR A 111 -5.67 -23.00 -11.10
N PHE A 112 -5.90 -23.45 -12.34
CA PHE A 112 -6.59 -24.72 -12.54
C PHE A 112 -5.62 -25.83 -12.14
N ASP A 113 -5.94 -26.59 -11.10
CA ASP A 113 -5.29 -27.88 -10.86
C ASP A 113 -5.60 -28.78 -12.06
N VAL A 114 -4.57 -29.23 -12.78
CA VAL A 114 -4.66 -30.15 -13.92
C VAL A 114 -4.51 -31.59 -13.43
#